data_AF-A0A7D7VKD4-F1
#
_entry.id   AF-A0A7D7VKD4-F1
#
_cell.length_a   1.000
_cell.length_b   1.000
_cell.length_c   1.000
_cell.angle_alpha   90.00
_cell.angle_beta   90.00
_cell.angle_gamma   90.00
#
_symmetry.space_group_name_H-M   'P 1'
#
loop_
_entity.id
_entity.type
_entity.pdbx_description
1 polymer ?
#
loop_
_entity_poly.entity_id
_entity_poly.type
_entity_poly.pdbx_seq_one_letter_code
_entity_poly.pdbx_strand_id
1 'polypeptide(L)'
;MAAKIDDTYAEAFKSLYTEFLITARDRKWLDHAVNAATGNASSSILCDCEAGMDRYVGPGGDESFETPDGRPGAIVQLHIPRFRKDRVKALEKSALVRISQNVMTCPTASCFNLVDSEEYYHMGRKVAYFGNGYQKRIERFGRKMWWIPTLGGEFILDRRLGYADGLMGGNLWFFGDSVDSALLAAEKGVEAILPMPGVISTFPGGIASSGSKAGSNYDFTIASTYEKFCPMLQDDPTVEAGLPEGVNCVMEIIMNGQGMQPIIDATQAAIKASVDTPGLIMISAGNYNGKLGKSFIYLDPSKQPAE
;
A
#
# COMPACT_ATOMS: atom_id res chain seq x y z
N MET A 1 -2.51 17.47 25.89
CA MET A 1 -1.66 16.39 26.43
C MET A 1 -1.43 15.42 25.30
N ALA A 2 -0.26 14.79 25.23
CA ALA A 2 0.02 13.74 24.23
C ALA A 2 -0.98 12.58 24.40
N ALA A 3 -1.41 12.00 23.29
CA ALA A 3 -2.24 10.80 23.30
C ALA A 3 -1.51 9.62 23.94
N LYS A 4 -2.26 8.71 24.57
CA LYS A 4 -1.70 7.46 25.09
C LYS A 4 -1.25 6.58 23.92
N ILE A 5 -0.06 6.01 23.99
CA ILE A 5 0.32 4.89 23.11
C ILE A 5 -0.01 3.60 23.83
N ASP A 6 -0.82 2.76 23.19
CA ASP A 6 -1.22 1.48 23.77
C ASP A 6 -0.07 0.46 23.72
N ASP A 7 0.04 -0.37 24.76
CA ASP A 7 1.08 -1.40 24.84
C ASP A 7 0.65 -2.65 24.08
N THR A 8 0.70 -2.56 22.75
CA THR A 8 0.19 -3.57 21.84
C THR A 8 1.05 -3.68 20.57
N TYR A 9 0.59 -4.49 19.61
CA TYR A 9 1.20 -4.67 18.31
C TYR A 9 0.15 -4.77 17.20
N ALA A 10 0.55 -4.40 15.98
CA ALA A 10 -0.16 -4.76 14.76
C ALA A 10 0.28 -6.16 14.29
N GLU A 11 -0.69 -6.98 13.87
CA GLU A 11 -0.43 -8.32 13.36
C GLU A 11 -0.48 -8.35 11.83
N ALA A 12 0.68 -8.48 11.20
CA ALA A 12 0.84 -8.49 9.74
C ALA A 12 0.96 -9.91 9.16
N PHE A 13 0.72 -9.99 7.85
CA PHE A 13 0.65 -11.21 7.07
C PHE A 13 1.70 -11.23 5.97
N LYS A 14 2.20 -12.42 5.62
CA LYS A 14 3.07 -12.58 4.45
C LYS A 14 2.29 -12.27 3.17
N SER A 15 2.89 -11.47 2.29
CA SER A 15 2.40 -11.21 0.94
C SER A 15 3.40 -11.65 -0.12
N LEU A 16 2.92 -11.81 -1.35
CA LEU A 16 3.73 -11.63 -2.54
C LEU A 16 3.55 -10.20 -3.04
N TYR A 17 4.63 -9.55 -3.42
CA TYR A 17 4.56 -8.21 -3.99
C TYR A 17 5.41 -8.06 -5.24
N THR A 18 5.04 -7.09 -6.07
CA THR A 18 5.89 -6.56 -7.14
C THR A 18 5.96 -5.06 -7.01
N GLU A 19 7.06 -4.49 -7.48
CA GLU A 19 7.34 -3.06 -7.44
C GLU A 19 7.84 -2.61 -8.82
N PHE A 20 7.27 -1.51 -9.30
CA PHE A 20 7.65 -0.90 -10.56
C PHE A 20 7.64 0.61 -10.48
N LEU A 21 8.56 1.21 -11.23
CA LEU A 21 8.68 2.65 -11.41
C LEU A 21 7.85 3.07 -12.61
N ILE A 22 6.99 4.07 -12.40
CA ILE A 22 6.38 4.84 -13.48
C ILE A 22 7.17 6.14 -13.62
N THR A 23 7.61 6.48 -14.83
CA THR A 23 8.10 7.83 -15.14
C THR A 23 7.16 8.51 -16.11
N ALA A 24 7.08 9.84 -16.06
CA ALA A 24 6.30 10.63 -17.01
C ALA A 24 7.00 11.96 -17.31
N ARG A 25 6.51 12.72 -18.30
CA ARG A 25 7.10 14.02 -18.65
C ARG A 25 7.19 14.98 -17.47
N ASP A 26 6.14 15.02 -16.64
CA ASP A 26 6.02 15.92 -15.50
C ASP A 26 5.09 15.31 -14.43
N ARG A 27 5.00 16.00 -13.29
CA ARG A 27 4.20 15.55 -12.15
C ARG A 27 2.72 15.38 -12.46
N LYS A 28 2.15 16.20 -13.35
CA LYS A 28 0.74 16.12 -13.73
C LYS A 28 0.41 14.76 -14.34
N TRP A 29 1.18 14.32 -15.34
CA TRP A 29 0.93 13.03 -15.98
C TRP A 29 1.32 11.86 -15.09
N LEU A 30 2.37 12.03 -14.28
CA LEU A 30 2.78 11.04 -13.30
C LEU A 30 1.65 10.75 -12.29
N ASP A 31 1.04 11.80 -11.72
CA ASP A 31 -0.06 11.66 -10.76
C ASP A 31 -1.27 10.97 -11.40
N HIS A 32 -1.60 11.27 -12.65
CA HIS A 32 -2.66 10.56 -13.37
C HIS A 32 -2.35 9.07 -13.55
N ALA A 33 -1.11 8.72 -13.91
CA ALA A 33 -0.70 7.32 -14.06
C ALA A 33 -0.74 6.57 -12.72
N VAL A 34 -0.22 7.18 -11.65
CA VAL A 34 -0.21 6.60 -10.30
C VAL A 34 -1.64 6.38 -9.82
N ASN A 35 -2.48 7.42 -9.81
CA ASN A 35 -3.86 7.33 -9.33
C ASN A 35 -4.68 6.28 -10.09
N ALA A 36 -4.49 6.16 -11.40
CA ALA A 36 -5.15 5.13 -12.19
C ALA A 36 -4.60 3.73 -11.88
N ALA A 37 -3.29 3.59 -11.71
CA ALA A 37 -2.64 2.31 -11.42
C ALA A 37 -2.93 1.79 -10.00
N THR A 38 -3.15 2.66 -9.03
CA THR A 38 -3.40 2.28 -7.62
C THR A 38 -4.88 2.32 -7.23
N GLY A 39 -5.76 2.85 -8.08
CA GLY A 39 -7.20 2.89 -7.83
C GLY A 39 -7.86 1.51 -7.74
N ASN A 40 -8.98 1.43 -6.99
CA ASN A 40 -9.74 0.20 -6.73
C ASN A 40 -8.87 -0.97 -6.21
N ALA A 41 -8.01 -0.67 -5.24
CA ALA A 41 -6.98 -1.59 -4.74
C ALA A 41 -6.74 -1.46 -3.22
N SER A 42 -7.79 -1.19 -2.44
CA SER A 42 -7.65 -0.95 -1.00
C SER A 42 -7.41 -2.22 -0.19
N SER A 43 -8.19 -3.27 -0.45
CA SER A 43 -8.13 -4.53 0.28
C SER A 43 -8.37 -5.73 -0.63
N SER A 44 -7.48 -6.72 -0.51
CA SER A 44 -7.54 -7.98 -1.25
C SER A 44 -8.67 -8.93 -0.78
N ILE A 45 -9.49 -8.49 0.19
CA ILE A 45 -10.76 -9.14 0.54
C ILE A 45 -11.70 -9.15 -0.68
N LEU A 46 -11.74 -8.05 -1.45
CA LEU A 46 -12.62 -7.95 -2.62
C LEU A 46 -12.02 -7.18 -3.81
N CYS A 47 -11.02 -6.32 -3.60
CA CYS A 47 -10.19 -5.82 -4.70
C CYS A 47 -9.32 -6.93 -5.26
N ASP A 48 -8.86 -6.77 -6.50
CA ASP A 48 -8.04 -7.79 -7.17
C ASP A 48 -6.64 -7.93 -6.55
N CYS A 49 -6.12 -6.82 -6.00
CA CYS A 49 -4.88 -6.70 -5.24
C CYS A 49 -4.97 -5.54 -4.24
N GLU A 50 -3.93 -5.39 -3.43
CA GLU A 50 -3.67 -4.18 -2.65
C GLU A 50 -2.57 -3.36 -3.33
N ALA A 51 -2.83 -2.08 -3.63
CA ALA A 51 -1.88 -1.25 -4.37
C ALA A 51 -1.75 0.13 -3.76
N GLY A 52 -0.56 0.72 -3.90
CA GLY A 52 -0.27 2.05 -3.41
C GLY A 52 1.01 2.60 -4.01
N MET A 53 1.16 3.92 -3.89
CA MET A 53 2.42 4.58 -4.19
C MET A 53 3.33 4.45 -2.98
N ASP A 54 4.57 4.04 -3.20
CA ASP A 54 5.65 4.08 -2.23
C ASP A 54 6.08 5.52 -2.04
N ARG A 55 6.77 6.09 -3.03
CA ARG A 55 7.15 7.50 -3.06
C ARG A 55 7.40 8.03 -4.46
N TYR A 56 7.48 9.35 -4.56
CA TYR A 56 8.01 10.03 -5.74
C TYR A 56 9.54 10.02 -5.74
N VAL A 57 10.16 9.85 -6.91
CA VAL A 57 11.61 9.73 -7.10
C VAL A 57 12.10 10.54 -8.31
N GLY A 58 13.39 10.82 -8.36
CA GLY A 58 14.00 11.63 -9.41
C GLY A 58 13.62 13.12 -9.29
N PRO A 59 13.66 13.90 -10.40
CA PRO A 59 13.44 15.34 -10.35
C PRO A 59 12.09 15.71 -9.72
N GLY A 60 12.13 16.48 -8.63
CA GLY A 60 10.93 16.90 -7.89
C GLY A 60 10.33 15.84 -6.95
N GLY A 61 11.07 14.77 -6.65
CA GLY A 61 10.76 13.76 -5.63
C GLY A 61 11.99 13.45 -4.77
N ASP A 62 12.18 12.19 -4.39
CA ASP A 62 13.41 11.69 -3.79
C ASP A 62 14.55 11.66 -4.84
N GLU A 63 15.42 12.66 -4.79
CA GLU A 63 16.56 12.81 -5.70
C GLU A 63 17.71 11.82 -5.41
N SER A 64 17.67 11.09 -4.30
CA SER A 64 18.65 10.02 -4.04
C SER A 64 18.44 8.80 -4.95
N PHE A 65 17.27 8.71 -5.59
CA PHE A 65 16.94 7.70 -6.57
C PHE A 65 16.90 8.31 -7.98
N GLU A 66 17.92 8.02 -8.78
CA GLU A 66 17.97 8.42 -10.19
C GLU A 66 17.04 7.55 -11.04
N THR A 67 16.16 8.17 -11.83
CA THR A 67 15.29 7.44 -12.76
C THR A 67 16.04 7.08 -14.05
N PRO A 68 15.78 5.90 -14.66
CA PRO A 68 16.54 5.43 -15.82
C PRO A 68 16.55 6.38 -17.03
N ASP A 69 15.49 7.18 -17.18
CA ASP A 69 15.31 8.12 -18.28
C ASP A 69 15.43 9.60 -17.86
N GLY A 70 15.85 9.86 -16.62
CA GLY A 70 16.07 11.21 -16.08
C GLY A 70 14.81 12.04 -15.86
N ARG A 71 13.63 11.42 -15.89
CA ARG A 71 12.33 12.11 -15.71
C ARG A 71 11.76 11.93 -14.31
N PRO A 72 10.80 12.78 -13.87
CA PRO A 72 10.07 12.56 -12.62
C PRO A 72 9.44 11.15 -12.59
N GLY A 73 9.57 10.48 -11.45
CA GLY A 73 9.11 9.11 -11.26
C GLY A 73 8.31 8.89 -9.99
N ALA A 74 7.55 7.80 -9.97
CA ALA A 74 6.83 7.31 -8.80
C ALA A 74 6.95 5.79 -8.73
N ILE A 75 7.25 5.29 -7.54
CA ILE A 75 7.34 3.86 -7.27
C ILE A 75 5.97 3.38 -6.81
N VAL A 76 5.50 2.29 -7.41
CA VAL A 76 4.20 1.67 -7.09
C VAL A 76 4.43 0.23 -6.67
N GLN A 77 3.78 -0.17 -5.58
CA GLN A 77 3.76 -1.56 -5.11
C GLN A 77 2.37 -2.18 -5.28
N LEU A 78 2.36 -3.49 -5.54
CA LEU A 78 1.18 -4.34 -5.63
C LEU A 78 1.37 -5.56 -4.74
N HIS A 79 0.43 -5.84 -3.86
CA HIS A 79 0.49 -6.92 -2.89
C HIS A 79 -0.69 -7.89 -3.04
N ILE A 80 -0.41 -9.17 -2.83
CA ILE A 80 -1.40 -10.26 -2.75
C ILE A 80 -1.08 -11.13 -1.53
N PRO A 81 -2.08 -11.56 -0.74
CA PRO A 81 -1.85 -12.41 0.42
C PRO A 81 -1.22 -13.75 0.03
N ARG A 82 -0.18 -14.16 0.76
CA ARG A 82 0.55 -15.40 0.44
C ARG A 82 -0.27 -16.67 0.70
N PHE A 83 -1.32 -16.62 1.51
CA PHE A 83 -2.22 -17.76 1.70
C PHE A 83 -3.15 -18.01 0.49
N ARG A 84 -3.32 -17.05 -0.42
CA ARG A 84 -4.12 -17.23 -1.64
C ARG A 84 -3.48 -18.28 -2.56
N LYS A 85 -4.26 -19.27 -3.03
CA LYS A 85 -3.74 -20.41 -3.82
C LYS A 85 -3.17 -20.00 -5.18
N ASP A 86 -3.82 -19.08 -5.88
CA ASP A 86 -3.44 -18.57 -7.21
C ASP A 86 -2.57 -17.30 -7.14
N ARG A 87 -2.01 -16.96 -5.97
CA ARG A 87 -1.25 -15.73 -5.66
C ARG A 87 -0.29 -15.24 -6.76
N VAL A 88 0.54 -16.11 -7.34
CA VAL A 88 1.51 -15.74 -8.39
C VAL A 88 0.79 -15.30 -9.67
N LYS A 89 -0.26 -16.02 -10.08
CA LYS A 89 -1.07 -15.68 -11.26
C LYS A 89 -1.95 -14.46 -11.01
N ALA A 90 -2.45 -14.31 -9.78
CA ALA A 90 -3.25 -13.18 -9.36
C ALA A 90 -2.45 -11.89 -9.41
N LEU A 91 -1.26 -11.87 -8.79
CA LEU A 91 -0.36 -10.72 -8.81
C LEU A 91 0.04 -10.34 -10.24
N GLU A 92 0.38 -11.34 -11.07
CA GLU A 92 0.68 -11.12 -12.49
C GLU A 92 -0.50 -10.48 -13.23
N LYS A 93 -1.72 -10.97 -13.00
CA LYS A 93 -2.93 -10.43 -13.64
C LYS A 93 -3.19 -8.99 -13.20
N SER A 94 -3.08 -8.69 -11.91
CA SER A 94 -3.25 -7.34 -11.37
C SER A 94 -2.22 -6.36 -11.93
N ALA A 95 -0.95 -6.75 -11.98
CA ALA A 95 0.11 -5.97 -12.60
C ALA A 95 -0.11 -5.76 -14.10
N LEU A 96 -0.51 -6.82 -14.84
CA LEU A 96 -0.80 -6.72 -16.27
C LEU A 96 -1.94 -5.74 -16.55
N VAL A 97 -3.04 -5.82 -15.81
CA VAL A 97 -4.18 -4.90 -15.97
C VAL A 97 -3.73 -3.46 -15.72
N ARG A 98 -3.03 -3.20 -14.62
CA ARG A 98 -2.61 -1.83 -14.27
C ARG A 98 -1.58 -1.25 -15.24
N ILE A 99 -0.55 -2.02 -15.57
CA ILE A 99 0.48 -1.56 -16.50
C ILE A 99 -0.10 -1.37 -17.90
N SER A 100 -0.95 -2.27 -18.39
CA SER A 100 -1.49 -2.17 -19.75
C SER A 100 -2.65 -1.18 -19.90
N GLN A 101 -3.54 -1.06 -18.91
CA GLN A 101 -4.75 -0.25 -19.02
C GLN A 101 -4.60 1.14 -18.39
N ASN A 102 -3.65 1.33 -17.46
CA ASN A 102 -3.51 2.57 -16.70
C ASN A 102 -2.15 3.26 -16.94
N VAL A 103 -1.06 2.50 -17.03
CA VAL A 103 0.28 3.08 -17.29
C VAL A 103 0.53 3.29 -18.78
N MET A 104 0.40 2.24 -19.61
CA MET A 104 0.64 2.32 -21.07
C MET A 104 -0.29 3.32 -21.78
N THR A 105 -1.52 3.46 -21.27
CA THR A 105 -2.52 4.40 -21.81
C THR A 105 -2.30 5.84 -21.33
N CYS A 106 -1.53 6.03 -20.25
CA CYS A 106 -1.24 7.36 -19.73
C CYS A 106 -0.22 8.08 -20.64
N PRO A 107 -0.50 9.32 -21.08
CA PRO A 107 0.42 10.08 -21.91
C PRO A 107 1.82 10.20 -21.31
N THR A 108 2.82 9.96 -22.16
CA THR A 108 4.26 10.06 -21.83
C THR A 108 4.78 9.02 -20.83
N ALA A 109 3.93 8.16 -20.27
CA ALA A 109 4.37 7.24 -19.22
C ALA A 109 5.37 6.18 -19.74
N SER A 110 6.25 5.71 -18.87
CA SER A 110 7.10 4.54 -19.09
C SER A 110 7.16 3.71 -17.81
N CYS A 111 7.47 2.41 -17.93
CA CYS A 111 7.40 1.47 -16.81
C CYS A 111 8.69 0.67 -16.65
N PHE A 112 9.31 0.71 -15.47
CA PHE A 112 10.55 0.01 -15.18
C PHE A 112 10.38 -0.94 -14.00
N ASN A 113 10.98 -2.11 -14.09
CA ASN A 113 10.99 -3.09 -13.00
C ASN A 113 11.92 -2.63 -11.88
N LEU A 114 11.51 -2.81 -10.62
CA LEU A 114 12.35 -2.51 -9.46
C LEU A 114 12.70 -3.73 -8.61
N VAL A 115 12.02 -4.86 -8.83
CA VAL A 115 12.34 -6.11 -8.12
C VAL A 115 13.31 -6.94 -8.97
N ASP A 116 14.57 -7.01 -8.58
CA ASP A 116 15.54 -7.93 -9.18
C ASP A 116 15.48 -9.29 -8.46
N SER A 117 14.77 -10.24 -9.06
CA SER A 117 14.61 -11.59 -8.52
C SER A 117 14.68 -12.65 -9.61
N GLU A 118 15.04 -13.87 -9.22
CA GLU A 118 15.01 -15.05 -10.12
C GLU A 118 13.59 -15.36 -10.60
N GLU A 119 12.61 -15.03 -9.76
CA GLU A 119 11.18 -15.22 -9.99
C GLU A 119 10.56 -13.97 -10.63
N TYR A 120 10.21 -14.06 -11.91
CA TYR A 120 9.69 -12.92 -12.65
C TYR A 120 8.62 -13.29 -13.68
N TYR A 121 7.82 -12.30 -14.04
CA TYR A 121 6.87 -12.36 -15.14
C TYR A 121 7.51 -11.88 -16.44
N HIS A 122 7.12 -12.48 -17.55
CA HIS A 122 7.40 -11.94 -18.89
C HIS A 122 6.47 -10.75 -19.23
N MET A 123 6.32 -9.81 -18.29
CA MET A 123 5.33 -8.73 -18.35
C MET A 123 5.50 -7.88 -19.60
N GLY A 124 6.73 -7.46 -19.90
CA GLY A 124 7.03 -6.69 -21.11
C GLY A 124 6.53 -7.35 -22.39
N ARG A 125 6.69 -8.67 -22.53
CA ARG A 125 6.20 -9.40 -23.71
C ARG A 125 4.67 -9.42 -23.78
N LYS A 126 4.00 -9.60 -22.65
CA LYS A 126 2.53 -9.65 -22.58
C LYS A 126 1.91 -8.32 -23.00
N VAL A 127 2.44 -7.21 -22.48
CA VAL A 127 2.01 -5.86 -22.86
C VAL A 127 2.37 -5.56 -24.32
N ALA A 128 3.55 -5.98 -24.78
CA ALA A 128 4.03 -5.73 -26.14
C ALA A 128 3.18 -6.34 -27.26
N TYR A 129 2.32 -7.33 -26.98
CA TYR A 129 1.37 -7.83 -27.98
C TYR A 129 0.38 -6.77 -28.46
N PHE A 130 0.14 -5.71 -27.67
CA PHE A 130 -0.64 -4.55 -28.11
C PHE A 130 -0.08 -3.89 -29.38
N GLY A 131 1.24 -3.96 -29.59
CA GLY A 131 1.89 -3.42 -30.79
C GLY A 131 1.57 -4.17 -32.09
N ASN A 132 0.77 -5.23 -32.05
CA ASN A 132 0.24 -5.95 -33.23
C ASN A 132 1.30 -6.34 -34.28
N GLY A 133 2.47 -6.80 -33.81
CA GLY A 133 3.60 -7.21 -34.66
C GLY A 133 4.61 -6.11 -34.96
N TYR A 134 4.31 -4.86 -34.64
CA TYR A 134 5.21 -3.71 -34.84
C TYR A 134 6.11 -3.41 -33.64
N GLN A 135 5.83 -4.00 -32.47
CA GLN A 135 6.67 -3.89 -31.29
C GLN A 135 8.10 -4.41 -31.52
N LYS A 136 9.08 -3.81 -30.85
CA LYS A 136 10.51 -4.18 -30.97
C LYS A 136 11.10 -4.49 -29.60
N ARG A 137 12.06 -5.41 -29.57
CA ARG A 137 12.99 -5.50 -28.43
C ARG A 137 14.04 -4.42 -28.61
N ILE A 138 14.30 -3.67 -27.54
CA ILE A 138 15.33 -2.62 -27.54
C ILE A 138 16.25 -2.80 -26.35
N GLU A 139 17.42 -2.18 -26.42
CA GLU A 139 18.29 -1.92 -25.28
C GLU A 139 18.42 -0.42 -25.12
N ARG A 140 17.97 0.12 -23.98
CA ARG A 140 17.96 1.56 -23.69
C ARG A 140 18.14 1.75 -22.20
N PHE A 141 18.89 2.79 -21.80
CA PHE A 141 19.19 3.09 -20.39
C PHE A 141 19.92 1.93 -19.67
N GLY A 142 20.69 1.11 -20.41
CA GLY A 142 21.33 -0.10 -19.88
C GLY A 142 20.35 -1.27 -19.60
N ARG A 143 19.10 -1.17 -20.05
CA ARG A 143 18.03 -2.13 -19.75
C ARG A 143 17.54 -2.81 -21.02
N LYS A 144 17.19 -4.10 -20.91
CA LYS A 144 16.54 -4.85 -21.99
C LYS A 144 15.04 -4.64 -21.91
N MET A 145 14.48 -3.95 -22.90
CA MET A 145 13.10 -3.45 -22.86
C MET A 145 12.29 -3.91 -24.09
N TRP A 146 10.98 -3.70 -24.01
CA TRP A 146 10.09 -3.65 -25.17
C TRP A 146 9.75 -2.21 -25.52
N TRP A 147 9.73 -1.94 -26.81
CA TRP A 147 9.22 -0.74 -27.43
C TRP A 147 7.91 -1.06 -28.12
N ILE A 148 6.87 -0.28 -27.85
CA ILE A 148 5.54 -0.45 -28.41
C ILE A 148 5.15 0.86 -29.10
N PRO A 149 4.83 0.85 -30.41
CA PRO A 149 4.29 2.03 -31.07
C PRO A 149 2.88 2.31 -30.56
N THR A 150 2.59 3.56 -30.21
CA THR A 150 1.27 4.01 -29.77
C THR A 150 0.90 5.31 -30.51
N LEU A 151 -0.37 5.74 -30.42
CA LEU A 151 -0.79 7.02 -31.00
C LEU A 151 -0.01 8.21 -30.42
N GLY A 152 0.39 8.13 -29.15
CA GLY A 152 1.20 9.14 -28.47
C GLY A 152 2.71 9.06 -28.77
N GLY A 153 3.12 8.19 -29.69
CA GLY A 153 4.52 7.93 -30.03
C GLY A 153 4.94 6.53 -29.62
N GLU A 154 5.53 6.39 -28.43
CA GLU A 154 6.02 5.11 -27.92
C GLU A 154 5.59 4.87 -26.48
N PHE A 155 5.46 3.60 -26.13
CA PHE A 155 5.50 3.12 -24.75
C PHE A 155 6.67 2.14 -24.60
N ILE A 156 7.48 2.33 -23.56
CA ILE A 156 8.59 1.45 -23.24
C ILE A 156 8.39 0.83 -21.87
N LEU A 157 8.73 -0.46 -21.77
CA LEU A 157 8.78 -1.15 -20.49
C LEU A 157 9.85 -2.23 -20.45
N ASP A 158 10.36 -2.52 -19.25
CA ASP A 158 11.30 -3.62 -19.04
C ASP A 158 10.72 -4.97 -19.50
N ARG A 159 11.60 -5.85 -19.97
CA ARG A 159 11.20 -7.19 -20.44
C ARG A 159 10.62 -8.07 -19.34
N ARG A 160 11.05 -7.85 -18.09
CA ARG A 160 10.73 -8.63 -16.91
C ARG A 160 10.05 -7.73 -15.90
N LEU A 161 9.18 -8.33 -15.09
CA LEU A 161 8.67 -7.73 -13.86
C LEU A 161 8.90 -8.77 -12.75
N GLY A 162 9.83 -8.51 -11.84
CA GLY A 162 10.13 -9.39 -10.73
C GLY A 162 9.08 -9.30 -9.63
N TYR A 163 9.03 -10.33 -8.80
CA TYR A 163 8.22 -10.33 -7.59
C TYR A 163 8.99 -10.99 -6.45
N ALA A 164 8.62 -10.64 -5.22
CA ALA A 164 9.29 -11.10 -4.01
C ALA A 164 8.31 -11.30 -2.85
N ASP A 165 8.80 -11.88 -1.76
CA ASP A 165 8.07 -11.95 -0.49
C ASP A 165 8.08 -10.60 0.21
N GLY A 166 6.93 -10.19 0.74
CA GLY A 166 6.77 -8.96 1.52
C GLY A 166 5.80 -9.17 2.68
N LEU A 167 5.34 -8.05 3.26
CA LEU A 167 4.35 -8.03 4.33
C LEU A 167 3.16 -7.13 3.99
N MET A 168 1.99 -7.49 4.51
CA MET A 168 0.77 -6.70 4.39
C MET A 168 0.01 -6.66 5.71
N GLY A 169 -0.77 -5.60 5.94
CA GLY A 169 -1.65 -5.48 7.11
C GLY A 169 -1.00 -4.94 8.39
N GLY A 170 0.20 -4.36 8.31
CA GLY A 170 0.66 -3.48 9.39
C GLY A 170 -0.37 -2.35 9.56
N ASN A 171 -0.68 -1.93 10.78
CA ASN A 171 -1.76 -0.96 10.98
C ASN A 171 -1.58 -0.09 12.23
N LEU A 172 -2.30 1.03 12.26
CA LEU A 172 -2.42 1.93 13.39
C LEU A 172 -3.86 2.42 13.50
N TRP A 173 -4.38 2.47 14.72
CA TRP A 173 -5.70 2.99 15.05
C TRP A 173 -5.58 4.28 15.84
N PHE A 174 -6.31 5.31 15.42
CA PHE A 174 -6.31 6.65 15.99
C PHE A 174 -7.67 6.92 16.65
N PHE A 175 -7.70 6.91 17.99
CA PHE A 175 -8.90 7.06 18.79
C PHE A 175 -9.08 8.53 19.16
N GLY A 176 -10.03 9.21 18.52
CA GLY A 176 -10.33 10.62 18.73
C GLY A 176 -11.63 10.87 19.48
N ASP A 177 -11.70 12.01 20.16
CA ASP A 177 -12.92 12.55 20.76
C ASP A 177 -13.97 13.01 19.72
N SER A 178 -13.58 13.08 18.45
CA SER A 178 -14.39 13.53 17.33
C SER A 178 -13.85 12.94 16.02
N VAL A 179 -14.65 13.03 14.97
CA VAL A 179 -14.20 12.65 13.62
C VAL A 179 -12.99 13.49 13.20
N ASP A 180 -13.03 14.80 13.47
CA ASP A 180 -11.96 15.73 13.07
C ASP A 180 -10.63 15.41 13.75
N SER A 181 -10.64 15.08 15.06
CA SER A 181 -9.41 14.76 15.78
C SER A 181 -8.79 13.42 15.35
N ALA A 182 -9.63 12.39 15.14
CA ALA A 182 -9.16 11.09 14.65
C ALA A 182 -8.64 11.18 13.20
N LEU A 183 -9.35 11.91 12.33
CA LEU A 183 -8.96 12.09 10.94
C LEU A 183 -7.68 12.91 10.82
N LEU A 184 -7.58 14.06 11.51
CA LEU A 184 -6.37 14.90 11.49
C LEU A 184 -5.13 14.13 11.98
N ALA A 185 -5.30 13.28 13.01
CA ALA A 185 -4.21 12.43 13.48
C ALA A 185 -3.78 11.42 12.42
N ALA A 186 -4.73 10.76 11.74
CA ALA A 186 -4.44 9.81 10.67
C ALA A 186 -3.83 10.50 9.43
N GLU A 187 -4.29 11.71 9.07
CA GLU A 187 -3.72 12.50 7.97
C GLU A 187 -2.25 12.82 8.22
N LYS A 188 -1.89 13.30 9.41
CA LYS A 188 -0.48 13.51 9.79
C LYS A 188 0.34 12.22 9.73
N GLY A 189 -0.27 11.10 10.11
CA GLY A 189 0.35 9.79 10.04
C GLY A 189 0.67 9.40 8.60
N VAL A 190 -0.31 9.53 7.69
CA VAL A 190 -0.11 9.27 6.26
C VAL A 190 0.93 10.21 5.67
N GLU A 191 0.87 11.52 5.96
CA GLU A 191 1.85 12.50 5.49
C GLU A 191 3.29 12.14 5.90
N ALA A 192 3.48 11.58 7.09
CA ALA A 192 4.78 11.11 7.56
C ALA A 192 5.25 9.82 6.85
N ILE A 193 4.32 8.96 6.41
CA ILE A 193 4.61 7.70 5.71
C ILE A 193 4.91 7.94 4.22
N LEU A 194 4.21 8.87 3.56
CA LEU A 194 4.31 9.13 2.12
C LEU A 194 5.73 9.28 1.52
N PRO A 195 6.73 9.86 2.21
CA PRO A 195 8.09 9.95 1.66
C PRO A 195 8.96 8.72 1.97
N MET A 196 8.49 7.77 2.78
CA MET A 196 9.30 6.65 3.28
C MET A 196 9.43 5.55 2.23
N PRO A 197 10.64 4.97 2.05
CA PRO A 197 10.87 3.92 1.07
C PRO A 197 10.38 2.54 1.54
N GLY A 198 9.89 1.75 0.61
CA GLY A 198 9.54 0.35 0.80
C GLY A 198 8.20 0.08 1.50
N VAL A 199 7.32 1.08 1.60
CA VAL A 199 6.04 0.99 2.32
C VAL A 199 4.93 1.75 1.59
N ILE A 200 3.72 1.21 1.59
CA ILE A 200 2.55 1.83 0.98
C ILE A 200 1.35 1.82 1.94
N SER A 201 0.51 2.85 1.84
CA SER A 201 -0.84 2.85 2.40
C SER A 201 -1.88 2.65 1.28
N THR A 202 -2.77 1.67 1.43
CA THR A 202 -3.59 1.18 0.29
C THR A 202 -5.02 1.73 0.26
N PHE A 203 -5.52 2.22 1.40
CA PHE A 203 -6.90 2.71 1.52
C PHE A 203 -7.05 4.11 0.91
N PRO A 204 -8.29 4.59 0.64
CA PRO A 204 -8.50 5.92 0.09
C PRO A 204 -7.85 7.01 0.95
N GLY A 205 -6.93 7.79 0.36
CA GLY A 205 -6.15 8.77 1.10
C GLY A 205 -5.22 8.17 2.17
N GLY A 206 -4.98 6.86 2.13
CA GLY A 206 -4.20 6.12 3.13
C GLY A 206 -4.98 5.73 4.40
N ILE A 207 -6.27 6.05 4.50
CA ILE A 207 -7.05 5.96 5.74
C ILE A 207 -8.33 5.14 5.53
N ALA A 208 -8.62 4.27 6.49
CA ALA A 208 -9.86 3.52 6.59
C ALA A 208 -10.70 4.02 7.77
N SER A 209 -11.97 4.32 7.52
CA SER A 209 -12.97 4.58 8.57
C SER A 209 -13.79 3.32 8.92
N SER A 210 -13.44 2.18 8.32
CA SER A 210 -14.24 0.95 8.30
C SER A 210 -13.44 -0.25 8.81
N GLY A 211 -12.80 -0.10 9.98
CA GLY A 211 -12.08 -1.18 10.63
C GLY A 211 -12.94 -2.46 10.69
N SER A 212 -12.32 -3.60 10.36
CA SER A 212 -13.04 -4.86 10.18
C SER A 212 -12.50 -5.96 11.09
N LYS A 213 -13.36 -6.92 11.42
CA LYS A 213 -12.97 -8.18 12.07
C LYS A 213 -13.07 -9.34 11.08
N ALA A 214 -12.32 -10.40 11.36
CA ALA A 214 -12.48 -11.66 10.65
C ALA A 214 -13.80 -12.35 11.07
N GLY A 215 -14.52 -12.88 10.08
CA GLY A 215 -15.82 -13.54 10.27
C GLY A 215 -17.01 -12.58 10.18
N SER A 216 -18.19 -13.16 10.17
CA SER A 216 -19.48 -12.46 10.09
C SER A 216 -20.60 -13.37 10.60
N ASN A 217 -21.70 -12.77 11.05
CA ASN A 217 -22.94 -13.50 11.32
C ASN A 217 -23.68 -13.90 10.03
N TYR A 218 -23.24 -13.38 8.87
CA TYR A 218 -23.75 -13.75 7.57
C TYR A 218 -22.75 -14.68 6.86
N ASP A 219 -23.18 -15.91 6.55
CA ASP A 219 -22.31 -16.97 6.01
C ASP A 219 -21.63 -16.65 4.67
N PHE A 220 -22.15 -15.69 3.91
CA PHE A 220 -21.63 -15.34 2.59
C PHE A 220 -20.48 -14.32 2.61
N THR A 221 -20.12 -13.76 3.77
CA THR A 221 -19.00 -12.80 3.89
C THR A 221 -17.97 -13.27 4.91
N ILE A 222 -16.69 -13.04 4.58
CA ILE A 222 -15.55 -13.44 5.41
C ILE A 222 -15.09 -12.35 6.39
N ALA A 223 -15.63 -11.14 6.27
CA ALA A 223 -15.33 -10.00 7.13
C ALA A 223 -16.60 -9.18 7.40
N SER A 224 -16.63 -8.50 8.53
CA SER A 224 -17.68 -7.57 8.92
C SER A 224 -17.09 -6.37 9.66
N THR A 225 -17.93 -5.37 9.96
CA THR A 225 -17.56 -4.29 10.90
C THR A 225 -17.01 -4.88 12.20
N TYR A 226 -16.05 -4.19 12.83
CA TYR A 226 -15.58 -4.57 14.15
C TYR A 226 -16.43 -3.87 15.23
N GLU A 227 -17.61 -4.44 15.50
CA GLU A 227 -18.64 -3.85 16.34
C GLU A 227 -18.15 -3.37 17.72
N LYS A 228 -17.18 -4.08 18.30
CA LYS A 228 -16.54 -3.74 19.57
C LYS A 228 -15.99 -2.31 19.62
N PHE A 229 -15.47 -1.82 18.50
CA PHE A 229 -14.84 -0.51 18.38
C PHE A 229 -15.72 0.50 17.61
N CYS A 230 -17.01 0.20 17.40
CA CYS A 230 -17.94 1.12 16.74
C CYS A 230 -18.52 2.12 17.75
N PRO A 231 -18.30 3.45 17.60
CA PRO A 231 -18.79 4.46 18.54
C PRO A 231 -20.31 4.41 18.77
N MET A 232 -21.07 4.15 17.70
CA MET A 232 -22.54 4.12 17.76
C MET A 232 -23.12 2.87 18.44
N LEU A 233 -22.28 1.90 18.83
CA LEU A 233 -22.70 0.64 19.44
C LEU A 233 -22.23 0.49 20.90
N GLN A 234 -21.60 1.52 21.49
CA GLN A 234 -21.03 1.39 22.84
C GLN A 234 -22.09 1.23 23.94
N ASP A 235 -23.32 1.70 23.72
CA ASP A 235 -24.46 1.52 24.62
C ASP A 235 -25.35 0.30 24.26
N ASP A 236 -25.02 -0.45 23.20
CA ASP A 236 -25.80 -1.61 22.79
C ASP A 236 -25.51 -2.81 23.70
N PRO A 237 -26.50 -3.37 24.42
CA PRO A 237 -26.28 -4.47 25.36
C PRO A 237 -25.91 -5.80 24.69
N THR A 238 -26.00 -5.89 23.36
CA THR A 238 -25.64 -7.07 22.58
C THR A 238 -24.20 -7.04 22.07
N VAL A 239 -23.48 -5.93 22.26
CA VAL A 239 -22.11 -5.71 21.78
C VAL A 239 -21.15 -5.60 22.96
N GLU A 240 -19.99 -6.25 22.85
CA GLU A 240 -18.90 -6.02 23.80
C GLU A 240 -18.28 -4.64 23.53
N ALA A 241 -18.53 -3.66 24.40
CA ALA A 241 -17.92 -2.33 24.29
C ALA A 241 -16.39 -2.40 24.48
N GLY A 242 -15.66 -1.75 23.58
CA GLY A 242 -14.20 -1.75 23.56
C GLY A 242 -13.56 -0.36 23.44
N LEU A 243 -14.35 0.71 23.28
CA LEU A 243 -13.80 2.06 23.20
C LEU A 243 -13.49 2.60 24.60
N PRO A 244 -12.32 3.23 24.80
CA PRO A 244 -12.05 4.03 25.98
C PRO A 244 -13.06 5.17 26.14
N GLU A 245 -13.27 5.61 27.39
CA GLU A 245 -14.11 6.78 27.68
C GLU A 245 -13.66 8.02 26.88
N GLY A 246 -14.63 8.74 26.34
CA GLY A 246 -14.40 9.97 25.56
C GLY A 246 -14.11 9.75 24.08
N VAL A 247 -13.88 8.51 23.63
CA VAL A 247 -13.64 8.24 22.20
C VAL A 247 -14.96 8.19 21.43
N ASN A 248 -15.07 9.01 20.38
CA ASN A 248 -16.24 9.06 19.50
C ASN A 248 -15.92 8.73 18.04
N CYS A 249 -14.64 8.54 17.69
CA CYS A 249 -14.22 8.13 16.35
C CYS A 249 -12.92 7.32 16.39
N VAL A 250 -12.80 6.34 15.51
CA VAL A 250 -11.56 5.59 15.27
C VAL A 250 -11.26 5.61 13.78
N MET A 251 -10.06 6.06 13.41
CA MET A 251 -9.54 5.96 12.05
C MET A 251 -8.38 4.97 12.02
N GLU A 252 -8.19 4.29 10.90
CA GLU A 252 -7.15 3.28 10.73
C GLU A 252 -6.24 3.62 9.54
N ILE A 253 -4.93 3.49 9.72
CA ILE A 253 -3.97 3.42 8.61
C ILE A 253 -3.57 1.95 8.46
N ILE A 254 -3.57 1.45 7.23
CA ILE A 254 -3.08 0.12 6.87
C ILE A 254 -1.86 0.28 5.96
N MET A 255 -0.79 -0.46 6.28
CA MET A 255 0.51 -0.41 5.64
C MET A 255 0.91 -1.80 5.13
N ASN A 256 1.33 -1.83 3.88
CA ASN A 256 2.03 -2.95 3.27
C ASN A 256 3.45 -2.53 2.93
N GLY A 257 4.38 -3.47 2.86
CA GLY A 257 5.76 -3.13 2.55
C GLY A 257 6.62 -4.30 2.12
N GLN A 258 7.83 -3.96 1.68
CA GLN A 258 8.82 -4.92 1.18
C GLN A 258 9.26 -5.94 2.26
N GLY A 259 9.09 -5.60 3.53
CA GLY A 259 9.46 -6.44 4.67
C GLY A 259 9.05 -5.80 6.00
N MET A 260 9.63 -6.30 7.09
CA MET A 260 9.31 -5.82 8.44
C MET A 260 9.82 -4.40 8.69
N GLN A 261 11.08 -4.13 8.36
CA GLN A 261 11.75 -2.88 8.73
C GLN A 261 11.05 -1.63 8.15
N PRO A 262 10.69 -1.57 6.85
CA PRO A 262 9.96 -0.41 6.32
C PRO A 262 8.63 -0.15 7.05
N ILE A 263 7.91 -1.20 7.45
CA ILE A 263 6.64 -1.07 8.17
C ILE A 263 6.89 -0.58 9.61
N ILE A 264 7.91 -1.09 10.30
CA ILE A 264 8.30 -0.62 11.64
C ILE A 264 8.63 0.87 11.59
N ASP A 265 9.48 1.29 10.64
CA ASP A 265 9.90 2.68 10.51
C ASP A 265 8.68 3.59 10.23
N ALA A 266 7.79 3.16 9.34
CA ALA A 266 6.54 3.85 9.02
C ALA A 266 5.60 3.97 10.22
N THR A 267 5.43 2.88 11.00
CA THR A 267 4.67 2.89 12.24
C THR A 267 5.20 3.94 13.22
N GLN A 268 6.52 3.97 13.43
CA GLN A 268 7.12 4.92 14.39
C GLN A 268 7.05 6.37 13.89
N ALA A 269 7.22 6.60 12.58
CA ALA A 269 7.07 7.92 11.96
C ALA A 269 5.64 8.44 12.12
N ALA A 270 4.64 7.61 11.84
CA ALA A 270 3.23 7.97 11.98
C ALA A 270 2.85 8.24 13.45
N ILE A 271 3.26 7.38 14.40
CA ILE A 271 3.04 7.63 15.84
C ILE A 271 3.60 9.00 16.23
N LYS A 272 4.87 9.27 15.88
CA LYS A 272 5.54 10.53 16.22
C LYS A 272 4.83 11.75 15.62
N ALA A 273 4.32 11.64 14.39
CA ALA A 273 3.64 12.75 13.73
C ALA A 273 2.24 13.03 14.33
N SER A 274 1.57 11.99 14.82
CA SER A 274 0.17 12.06 15.21
C SER A 274 -0.06 12.27 16.71
N VAL A 275 0.86 11.83 17.59
CA VAL A 275 0.64 11.70 19.04
C VAL A 275 0.21 13.00 19.75
N ASP A 276 0.66 14.16 19.29
CA ASP A 276 0.33 15.46 19.89
C ASP A 276 -0.90 16.14 19.26
N THR A 277 -1.70 15.40 18.47
CA THR A 277 -2.88 15.95 17.82
C THR A 277 -3.98 16.29 18.85
N PRO A 278 -4.50 17.53 18.87
CA PRO A 278 -5.59 17.89 19.77
C PRO A 278 -6.82 16.99 19.59
N GLY A 279 -7.39 16.53 20.71
CA GLY A 279 -8.55 15.63 20.73
C GLY A 279 -8.22 14.15 20.46
N LEU A 280 -6.98 13.81 20.12
CA LEU A 280 -6.53 12.43 20.04
C LEU A 280 -6.32 11.87 21.47
N ILE A 281 -7.01 10.78 21.77
CA ILE A 281 -7.00 10.16 23.10
C ILE A 281 -5.95 9.04 23.15
N MET A 282 -5.91 8.20 22.12
CA MET A 282 -5.05 7.02 22.09
C MET A 282 -4.63 6.64 20.67
N ILE A 283 -3.42 6.11 20.53
CA ILE A 283 -2.97 5.35 19.36
C ILE A 283 -2.83 3.88 19.78
N SER A 284 -3.45 2.97 19.05
CA SER A 284 -3.37 1.52 19.26
C SER A 284 -3.22 0.81 17.91
N ALA A 285 -3.36 -0.52 17.89
CA ALA A 285 -3.28 -1.32 16.68
C ALA A 285 -4.17 -2.57 16.76
N GLY A 286 -4.69 -2.98 15.61
CA GLY A 286 -5.45 -4.20 15.42
C GLY A 286 -4.55 -5.43 15.32
N ASN A 287 -4.91 -6.47 16.06
CA ASN A 287 -4.30 -7.80 15.97
C ASN A 287 -5.33 -8.91 16.17
N TYR A 288 -4.90 -10.15 15.94
CA TYR A 288 -5.71 -11.36 16.05
C TYR A 288 -5.18 -12.27 17.17
N ASN A 289 -4.55 -11.69 18.19
CA ASN A 289 -3.93 -12.38 19.31
C ASN A 289 -2.86 -13.42 18.87
N GLY A 290 -2.11 -13.13 17.79
CA GLY A 290 -1.06 -14.00 17.26
C GLY A 290 -1.56 -15.26 16.55
N LYS A 291 -2.87 -15.34 16.30
CA LYS A 291 -3.51 -16.55 15.75
C LYS A 291 -3.41 -16.63 14.23
N LEU A 292 -3.32 -15.51 13.51
CA LEU A 292 -3.38 -15.50 12.05
C LEU A 292 -2.05 -15.11 11.41
N GLY A 293 -1.56 -13.91 11.70
CA GLY A 293 -0.26 -13.40 11.28
C GLY A 293 0.88 -13.98 12.09
N LYS A 294 2.10 -13.82 11.57
CA LYS A 294 3.35 -14.25 12.23
C LYS A 294 4.38 -13.14 12.32
N SER A 295 3.97 -11.92 11.96
CA SER A 295 4.79 -10.73 12.00
C SER A 295 4.11 -9.73 12.93
N PHE A 296 4.78 -9.38 14.02
CA PHE A 296 4.25 -8.49 15.04
C PHE A 296 5.02 -7.19 15.00
N ILE A 297 4.34 -6.10 14.67
CA ILE A 297 4.88 -4.75 14.65
C ILE A 297 4.45 -4.09 15.95
N TYR A 298 5.35 -4.03 16.92
CA TYR A 298 5.03 -3.45 18.23
C TYR A 298 4.93 -1.92 18.13
N LEU A 299 4.05 -1.31 18.93
CA LEU A 299 4.00 0.15 19.00
C LEU A 299 5.14 0.70 19.85
N ASP A 300 5.51 -0.03 20.90
CA ASP A 300 6.72 0.23 21.68
C ASP A 300 7.96 -0.21 20.89
N PRO A 301 8.84 0.73 20.48
CA PRO A 301 10.03 0.39 19.70
C PRO A 301 11.02 -0.50 20.47
N SER A 302 10.98 -0.54 21.80
CA SER A 302 11.85 -1.42 22.60
C SER A 302 11.46 -2.90 22.53
N LYS A 303 10.25 -3.21 22.02
CA LYS A 303 9.70 -4.56 21.90
C LYS A 303 9.81 -5.12 20.49
N GLN A 304 10.40 -4.40 19.55
CA GLN A 304 10.56 -4.91 18.20
C GLN A 304 11.36 -6.21 18.19
N PRO A 305 10.98 -7.19 17.35
CA PRO A 305 11.77 -8.39 17.18
C PRO A 305 13.18 -8.01 16.69
N ALA A 306 14.20 -8.65 17.24
CA ALA A 306 15.56 -8.52 16.71
C ALA A 306 15.61 -9.04 15.26
N GLU A 307 16.36 -8.35 14.41
CA GLU A 307 16.62 -8.76 13.01
C GLU A 307 17.29 -10.13 12.91
#